data_AF-A0A2Z6B3P6-F1
#
_entry.id   AF-A0A2Z6B3P6-F1
#
_cell.length_a   1.000
_cell.length_b   1.000
_cell.length_c   1.000
_cell.angle_alpha   90.00
_cell.angle_beta   90.00
_cell.angle_gamma   90.00
#
_symmetry.space_group_name_H-M   'P 1'
#
loop_
_entity.id
_entity.type
_entity.pdbx_description
1 polymer ?
#
loop_
_entity_poly.entity_id
_entity_poly.type
_entity_poly.pdbx_seq_one_letter_code
_entity_poly.pdbx_strand_id
1 'polypeptide(L)'
;MGKDLKHTTVRLSEDERAGLDKRRKREGGTRSAHIRLAVHRYLNTEPPELSPKVLERLNLLEQALAPLGSNLNQIARRLNQFKADGLNVGDLEDVQGDLLDLFTDMRDEMIEVQDELTEQLRLR
;
A
#
# COMPACT_ATOMS: atom_id res chain seq x y z
N MET A 1 50.12 -4.32 8.08
CA MET A 1 49.31 -4.96 7.02
C MET A 1 48.18 -4.01 6.65
N GLY A 2 48.30 -3.32 5.50
CA GLY A 2 47.23 -2.46 4.99
C GLY A 2 46.09 -3.33 4.48
N LYS A 3 44.88 -3.13 5.00
CA LYS A 3 43.68 -3.83 4.54
C LYS A 3 43.33 -3.25 3.17
N ASP A 4 43.44 -4.03 2.09
CA ASP A 4 42.98 -3.61 0.76
C ASP A 4 41.48 -3.28 0.83
N LEU A 5 41.17 -1.98 0.81
CA LEU A 5 39.80 -1.49 0.78
C LEU A 5 39.29 -1.65 -0.66
N LYS A 6 38.53 -2.72 -0.92
CA LYS A 6 37.79 -2.85 -2.18
C LYS A 6 36.82 -1.67 -2.31
N HIS A 7 37.09 -0.79 -3.27
CA HIS A 7 36.21 0.33 -3.59
C HIS A 7 35.18 -0.12 -4.62
N THR A 8 33.90 0.05 -4.28
CA THR A 8 32.78 -0.22 -5.19
C THR A 8 32.09 1.09 -5.54
N THR A 9 31.95 1.35 -6.84
CA THR A 9 31.19 2.49 -7.35
C THR A 9 29.77 2.05 -7.69
N VAL A 10 28.78 2.79 -7.22
CA VAL A 10 27.36 2.55 -7.51
C VAL A 10 26.81 3.78 -8.22
N ARG A 11 26.11 3.57 -9.33
CA ARG A 11 25.36 4.63 -10.01
C ARG A 11 23.95 4.65 -9.45
N LEU A 12 23.49 5.86 -9.11
CA LEU A 12 22.13 6.10 -8.61
C LEU A 12 21.42 7.00 -9.61
N SER A 13 20.12 6.78 -9.78
CA SER A 13 19.24 7.75 -10.45
C SER A 13 19.14 9.04 -9.63
N GLU A 14 18.60 10.10 -10.24
CA GLU A 14 18.41 11.38 -9.54
C GLU A 14 17.48 11.23 -8.32
N ASP A 15 16.40 10.45 -8.47
CA ASP A 15 15.44 10.19 -7.39
C ASP A 15 16.05 9.39 -6.24
N GLU A 16 16.84 8.36 -6.56
CA GLU A 16 17.56 7.57 -5.55
C GLU A 16 18.56 8.42 -4.78
N ARG A 17 19.27 9.31 -5.49
CA ARG A 17 20.22 10.24 -4.89
C ARG A 17 19.52 11.25 -3.99
N ALA A 18 18.38 11.81 -4.44
CA ALA A 18 17.57 12.72 -3.65
C ALA A 18 17.02 12.04 -2.39
N GLY A 19 16.56 10.80 -2.51
CA GLY A 19 16.11 9.97 -1.39
C GLY A 19 17.21 9.72 -0.35
N LEU A 20 18.42 9.37 -0.82
CA LEU A 20 19.59 9.16 0.03
C LEU A 20 19.99 10.46 0.76
N ASP A 21 19.97 11.60 0.07
CA ASP A 21 20.32 12.89 0.67
C ASP A 21 19.28 13.36 1.70
N LYS A 22 17.99 13.13 1.46
CA LYS A 22 16.94 13.37 2.45
C LYS A 22 17.15 12.54 3.71
N ARG A 23 17.43 11.24 3.55
CA ARG A 23 17.67 10.31 4.67
C ARG A 23 18.90 10.72 5.48
N ARG A 24 19.99 11.09 4.79
CA ARG A 24 21.20 11.63 5.42
C ARG A 24 20.93 12.92 6.20
N LYS A 25 20.13 13.84 5.67
CA LYS A 25 19.77 15.08 6.38
C LYS A 25 19.00 14.80 7.67
N ARG A 26 18.14 13.78 7.69
CA ARG A 26 17.34 13.39 8.85
C ARG A 26 18.14 12.63 9.91
N GLU A 27 19.00 11.71 9.48
CA GLU A 27 19.65 10.72 10.37
C GLU A 27 21.14 11.01 10.61
N GLY A 28 21.72 12.00 9.92
CA GLY A 28 23.15 12.30 9.97
C GLY A 28 24.01 11.27 9.22
N GLY A 29 25.33 11.42 9.30
CA GLY A 29 26.31 10.49 8.72
C GLY A 29 26.66 10.70 7.25
N THR A 30 27.42 9.77 6.67
CA THR A 30 27.93 9.85 5.29
C THR A 30 27.09 9.03 4.31
N ARG A 31 27.07 9.43 3.03
CA ARG A 31 26.38 8.66 1.97
C ARG A 31 26.85 7.21 1.93
N SER A 32 28.15 6.97 2.05
CA SER A 32 28.73 5.63 2.07
C SER A 32 28.29 4.79 3.27
N ALA A 33 28.03 5.40 4.44
CA ALA A 33 27.49 4.69 5.59
C ALA A 33 26.05 4.22 5.33
N HIS A 34 25.22 5.09 4.77
CA HIS A 34 23.83 4.77 4.41
C HIS A 34 23.74 3.70 3.31
N ILE A 35 24.59 3.78 2.28
CA ILE A 35 24.65 2.76 1.22
C ILE A 35 25.08 1.41 1.79
N ARG A 36 26.13 1.38 2.62
CA ARG A 36 26.58 0.13 3.27
C ARG A 36 25.51 -0.48 4.16
N LEU A 37 24.77 0.35 4.90
CA LEU A 37 23.67 -0.12 5.73
C LEU A 37 22.52 -0.68 4.88
N ALA A 38 22.17 -0.04 3.77
CA ALA A 38 21.13 -0.53 2.87
C ALA A 38 21.51 -1.89 2.25
N VAL A 39 22.74 -2.01 1.74
CA VAL A 39 23.26 -3.28 1.20
C VAL A 39 23.35 -4.35 2.27
N HIS A 40 23.86 -4.01 3.46
CA HIS A 40 23.92 -4.95 4.58
C HIS A 40 22.54 -5.40 5.03
N ARG A 41 21.56 -4.49 5.09
CA ARG A 41 20.17 -4.87 5.39
C ARG A 41 19.67 -5.81 4.32
N TYR A 42 19.74 -5.44 3.04
CA TYR A 42 19.27 -6.29 1.94
C TYR A 42 19.89 -7.69 1.94
N LEU A 43 21.21 -7.79 2.15
CA LEU A 43 21.93 -9.07 2.16
C LEU A 43 21.65 -9.92 3.41
N ASN A 44 21.25 -9.30 4.52
CA ASN A 44 20.99 -9.98 5.80
C ASN A 44 19.52 -9.93 6.22
N THR A 45 18.62 -9.50 5.33
CA THR A 45 17.20 -9.76 5.50
C THR A 45 16.94 -11.06 4.78
N GLU A 46 16.77 -12.14 5.53
CA GLU A 46 15.77 -13.12 5.09
C GLU A 46 14.48 -12.31 4.84
N PRO A 47 13.79 -12.50 3.70
CA PRO A 47 12.52 -11.82 3.48
C PRO A 47 11.69 -12.03 4.76
N PRO A 48 11.15 -10.96 5.38
CA PRO A 48 10.51 -11.12 6.67
C PRO A 48 9.46 -12.20 6.51
N GLU A 49 9.66 -13.34 7.20
CA GLU A 49 8.63 -14.36 7.28
C GLU A 49 7.46 -13.66 7.96
N LEU A 50 6.48 -13.27 7.14
CA LEU A 50 5.26 -12.66 7.63
C LEU A 50 4.67 -13.70 8.56
N SER A 51 4.61 -13.38 9.86
CA SER A 51 4.07 -14.32 10.84
C SER A 51 2.69 -14.78 10.33
N PRO A 52 2.27 -16.03 10.57
CA PRO A 52 0.98 -16.53 10.11
C PRO A 52 -0.18 -15.58 10.44
N LYS A 53 -0.13 -14.91 11.59
CA LYS A 53 -1.10 -13.87 12.02
C LYS A 53 -1.13 -12.63 11.13
N VAL A 54 0.00 -12.25 10.52
CA VAL A 54 0.11 -11.12 9.57
C VAL A 54 -0.40 -11.54 8.19
N LEU A 55 -0.12 -12.77 7.75
CA LEU A 55 -0.69 -13.31 6.51
C LEU A 55 -2.22 -13.45 6.60
N GLU A 56 -2.72 -13.93 7.73
CA GLU A 56 -4.16 -14.02 8.00
C GLU A 56 -4.81 -12.64 7.96
N ARG A 57 -4.19 -11.62 8.57
CA ARG A 57 -4.66 -10.22 8.48
C ARG A 57 -4.64 -9.66 7.06
N LEU A 58 -3.63 -9.99 6.26
CA LEU A 58 -3.56 -9.56 4.86
C LEU A 58 -4.64 -10.23 4.02
N ASN A 59 -4.93 -11.51 4.26
CA ASN A 59 -6.01 -12.23 3.60
C ASN A 59 -7.39 -11.68 4.00
N LEU A 60 -7.59 -11.32 5.28
CA LEU A 60 -8.84 -10.68 5.73
C LEU A 60 -9.03 -9.30 5.08
N LEU A 61 -7.96 -8.51 4.98
CA LEU A 61 -7.97 -7.25 4.22
C LEU A 61 -8.25 -7.47 2.74
N GLU A 62 -7.65 -8.48 2.10
CA GLU A 62 -7.92 -8.80 0.70
C GLU A 62 -9.38 -9.23 0.49
N GLN A 63 -9.94 -10.02 1.40
CA GLN A 63 -11.34 -10.45 1.37
C GLN A 63 -12.32 -9.28 1.53
N ALA A 64 -12.03 -8.34 2.44
CA ALA A 64 -12.82 -7.11 2.60
C ALA A 64 -12.68 -6.14 1.41
N LEU A 65 -11.54 -6.13 0.72
CA LEU A 65 -11.34 -5.27 -0.44
C LEU A 65 -11.90 -5.84 -1.75
N ALA A 66 -12.16 -7.16 -1.82
CA ALA A 66 -12.68 -7.81 -3.01
C ALA A 66 -14.11 -7.35 -3.43
N PRO A 67 -15.07 -7.17 -2.50
CA PRO A 67 -16.37 -6.55 -2.79
C PRO A 67 -16.25 -5.18 -3.47
N LEU A 68 -15.23 -4.39 -3.11
CA LEU A 68 -15.00 -3.06 -3.68
C LEU A 68 -14.67 -3.11 -5.16
N GLY A 69 -13.85 -4.09 -5.55
CA GLY A 69 -13.54 -4.35 -6.95
C GLY A 69 -14.79 -4.73 -7.75
N SER A 70 -15.70 -5.52 -7.17
CA SER A 70 -16.97 -5.89 -7.79
C SER A 70 -17.89 -4.67 -7.98
N ASN A 71 -18.03 -3.85 -6.96
CA ASN A 71 -18.92 -2.69 -6.96
C ASN A 71 -18.42 -1.58 -7.91
N LEU A 72 -17.10 -1.32 -7.95
CA LEU A 72 -16.50 -0.42 -8.94
C LEU A 72 -16.70 -0.91 -10.37
N ASN A 73 -16.62 -2.23 -10.60
CA ASN A 73 -16.91 -2.80 -11.92
C ASN A 73 -18.38 -2.65 -12.32
N GLN A 74 -19.31 -2.77 -11.37
CA GLN A 74 -20.74 -2.57 -11.64
C GLN A 74 -21.04 -1.12 -12.02
N ILE A 75 -20.48 -0.15 -11.28
CA ILE A 75 -20.59 1.28 -11.60
C ILE A 75 -19.98 1.57 -12.97
N ALA A 76 -18.79 1.02 -13.27
CA ALA A 76 -18.15 1.16 -14.58
C ALA A 76 -19.02 0.58 -15.71
N ARG A 77 -19.69 -0.56 -15.50
CA ARG A 77 -20.62 -1.15 -16.47
C ARG A 77 -21.85 -0.27 -16.69
N ARG A 78 -22.47 0.24 -15.62
CA ARG A 78 -23.62 1.16 -15.71
C ARG A 78 -23.24 2.46 -16.44
N LEU A 79 -22.12 3.08 -16.09
CA LEU A 79 -21.60 4.25 -16.79
C LEU A 79 -21.32 4.01 -18.28
N ASN A 80 -20.81 2.82 -18.63
CA ASN A 80 -20.59 2.45 -20.03
C ASN A 80 -21.91 2.21 -20.79
N GLN A 81 -22.96 1.70 -20.14
CA GLN A 81 -24.31 1.58 -20.71
C GLN A 81 -24.92 2.96 -20.97
N PHE A 82 -24.82 3.90 -20.02
CA PHE A 82 -25.35 5.25 -20.20
C PHE A 82 -24.60 6.07 -21.27
N LYS A 83 -23.32 5.77 -21.50
CA LYS A 83 -22.55 6.34 -22.62
C LYS A 83 -23.05 5.88 -23.98
N ALA A 84 -23.69 4.71 -24.07
CA ALA A 84 -24.22 4.14 -25.31
C ALA A 84 -25.65 4.63 -25.63
N ASP A 85 -26.49 4.81 -24.60
CA ASP A 85 -27.91 5.18 -24.77
C ASP A 85 -28.21 6.68 -24.54
N GLY A 86 -27.23 7.46 -24.07
CA GLY A 86 -27.37 8.88 -23.75
C GLY A 86 -27.69 9.10 -22.27
N LEU A 87 -26.84 9.88 -21.59
CA LEU A 87 -26.95 10.16 -20.14
C LEU A 87 -28.15 11.08 -19.84
N ASN A 88 -29.11 10.61 -19.05
CA ASN A 88 -30.12 11.46 -18.42
C ASN A 88 -29.74 11.77 -16.95
N VAL A 89 -30.38 12.77 -16.34
CA VAL A 89 -30.06 13.23 -14.97
C VAL A 89 -30.40 12.19 -13.90
N GLY A 90 -31.47 11.41 -14.09
CA GLY A 90 -31.82 10.29 -13.22
C GLY A 90 -30.78 9.17 -13.24
N ASP A 91 -30.17 8.89 -14.40
CA ASP A 91 -29.09 7.89 -14.49
C ASP A 91 -27.85 8.30 -13.68
N LEU A 92 -27.59 9.61 -13.58
CA LEU A 92 -26.52 10.16 -12.74
C LEU A 92 -26.86 10.08 -11.26
N GLU A 93 -28.12 10.32 -10.88
CA GLU A 93 -28.60 10.16 -9.52
C GLU A 93 -28.52 8.71 -9.06
N ASP A 94 -28.84 7.74 -9.93
CA ASP A 94 -28.72 6.31 -9.64
C ASP A 94 -27.27 5.89 -9.41
N VAL A 95 -26.34 6.32 -10.28
CA VAL A 95 -24.91 6.05 -10.09
C VAL A 95 -24.37 6.70 -8.82
N GLN A 96 -24.86 7.90 -8.50
CA GLN A 96 -24.49 8.59 -7.26
C GLN A 96 -25.02 7.84 -6.03
N GLY A 97 -26.23 7.28 -6.10
CA GLY A 97 -26.80 6.40 -5.08
C GLY A 97 -25.94 5.15 -4.89
N ASP A 98 -25.63 4.42 -5.96
CA ASP A 98 -24.77 3.23 -5.91
C ASP A 98 -23.39 3.52 -5.30
N LEU A 99 -22.81 4.69 -5.61
CA LEU A 99 -21.54 5.13 -5.04
C LEU A 99 -21.63 5.40 -3.54
N LEU A 100 -22.72 6.04 -3.09
CA LEU A 100 -22.94 6.30 -1.67
C LEU A 100 -23.16 5.02 -0.86
N ASP A 101 -23.90 4.07 -1.43
CA ASP A 101 -24.10 2.75 -0.82
C ASP A 101 -22.77 1.99 -0.74
N LEU A 102 -21.98 2.01 -1.82
CA LEU A 102 -20.62 1.45 -1.83
C LEU A 102 -19.73 2.06 -0.75
N PHE A 103 -19.71 3.39 -0.62
CA PHE A 103 -18.89 4.04 0.41
C PHE A 103 -19.38 3.75 1.84
N THR A 104 -20.67 3.50 2.00
CA THR A 104 -21.26 3.12 3.29
C THR A 104 -20.85 1.70 3.66
N ASP A 105 -21.00 0.74 2.74
CA ASP A 105 -20.55 -0.64 2.92
C ASP A 105 -19.04 -0.70 3.22
N MET A 106 -18.24 0.07 2.47
CA MET A 106 -16.79 0.22 2.69
C MET A 106 -16.46 0.69 4.10
N ARG A 107 -17.18 1.70 4.58
CA ARG A 107 -16.94 2.28 5.90
C ARG A 107 -17.27 1.25 6.97
N ASP A 108 -18.38 0.53 6.82
CA ASP A 108 -18.86 -0.40 7.82
C ASP A 108 -17.94 -1.63 7.92
N GLU A 109 -17.49 -2.19 6.78
CA GLU A 109 -16.46 -3.24 6.77
C GLU A 109 -15.13 -2.76 7.39
N MET A 110 -14.71 -1.52 7.09
CA MET A 110 -13.49 -0.95 7.70
C MET A 110 -13.61 -0.78 9.21
N ILE A 111 -14.79 -0.43 9.72
CA ILE A 111 -15.06 -0.33 11.17
C ILE A 111 -14.97 -1.71 11.81
N GLU A 112 -15.59 -2.73 11.21
CA GLU A 112 -15.51 -4.11 11.72
C GLU A 112 -14.06 -4.60 11.79
N VAL A 113 -13.28 -4.39 10.71
CA VAL A 113 -11.85 -4.73 10.69
C VAL A 113 -11.08 -3.95 11.78
N GLN A 114 -11.36 -2.66 11.96
CA GLN A 114 -10.71 -1.84 12.97
C GLN A 114 -11.03 -2.34 14.39
N ASP A 115 -12.29 -2.70 14.65
CA ASP A 115 -12.75 -3.19 15.94
C ASP A 115 -12.11 -4.54 16.28
N GLU A 116 -12.09 -5.49 15.34
CA GLU A 116 -11.37 -6.76 15.50
C GLU A 116 -9.87 -6.56 15.74
N LEU A 117 -9.25 -5.63 15.02
CA LEU A 117 -7.83 -5.31 15.18
C LEU A 117 -7.53 -4.77 16.59
N THR A 118 -8.44 -3.93 17.11
CA THR A 118 -8.36 -3.29 18.42
C THR A 118 -8.56 -4.30 19.54
N GLU A 119 -9.55 -5.19 19.42
CA GLU A 119 -9.82 -6.28 20.35
C GLU A 119 -8.59 -7.20 20.48
N GLN A 120 -7.98 -7.58 19.35
CA GLN A 120 -6.80 -8.45 19.34
C GLN A 120 -5.52 -7.80 19.88
N LEU A 121 -5.41 -6.47 19.84
CA LEU A 121 -4.28 -5.74 20.42
C LEU A 121 -4.43 -5.59 21.94
N ARG A 122 -5.67 -5.60 22.47
CA ARG A 122 -5.93 -5.62 23.93
C ARG A 122 -5.61 -6.96 24.60
N LEU A 123 -5.61 -8.05 23.84
CA LEU A 123 -5.32 -9.41 24.31
C LEU A 123 -3.83 -9.80 24.25
N ARG A 124 -2.94 -8.85 23.92
CA ARG A 124 -1.47 -8.98 23.96
C ARG A 124 -0.88 -8.13 25.07
#